data_AF-A0A1E4I3X7-F1
#
_entry.id   AF-A0A1E4I3X7-F1
#
_cell.length_a   1.000
_cell.length_b   1.000
_cell.length_c   1.000
_cell.angle_alpha   90.00
_cell.angle_beta   90.00
_cell.angle_gamma   90.00
#
_symmetry.space_group_name_H-M   'P 1'
#
loop_
_entity.id
_entity.type
_entity.pdbx_description
1 polymer ?
#
loop_
_entity_poly.entity_id
_entity_poly.type
_entity_poly.pdbx_seq_one_letter_code
_entity_poly.pdbx_strand_id
1 'polypeptide(L)'
;MNEPIDTPPLRLRPPYDQPDDLRHQMFGFETADEWRSRIHIDNRAALLEHFDGIPLGDYDHRIIDWLARWDVPTIAVVASMLRRSWWAGHGSVCDAHQPGRSR
;
A
#
# COMPACT_ATOMS: atom_id res chain seq x y z
N MET A 1 5.04 4.62 8.08
CA MET A 1 5.67 5.36 6.97
C MET A 1 4.68 6.43 6.55
N ASN A 2 4.88 7.66 7.01
CA ASN A 2 3.82 8.66 7.06
C ASN A 2 4.14 9.87 6.17
N GLU A 3 5.17 9.78 5.33
CA GLU A 3 5.61 10.85 4.46
C GLU A 3 4.98 10.72 3.07
N PRO A 4 4.77 11.84 2.36
CA PRO A 4 4.42 11.83 0.93
C PRO A 4 5.45 11.09 0.08
N ILE A 5 4.98 10.51 -1.04
CA ILE A 5 5.86 9.93 -2.05
C ILE A 5 5.99 10.96 -3.17
N ASP A 6 7.15 11.60 -3.28
CA ASP A 6 7.39 12.68 -4.25
C ASP A 6 7.98 12.18 -5.59
N THR A 7 8.43 10.93 -5.64
CA THR A 7 9.00 10.29 -6.83
C THR A 7 8.26 9.00 -7.17
N PRO A 8 8.06 8.65 -8.45
CA PRO A 8 7.41 7.40 -8.83
C PRO A 8 8.09 6.18 -8.18
N PRO A 9 7.36 5.39 -7.37
CA PRO A 9 7.96 4.26 -6.67
C PRO A 9 8.21 3.09 -7.64
N LEU A 10 9.34 2.44 -7.46
CA LEU A 10 9.79 1.30 -8.27
C LEU A 10 9.38 -0.06 -7.68
N ARG A 11 8.86 -0.05 -6.45
CA ARG A 11 8.34 -1.25 -5.77
C ARG A 11 7.15 -0.94 -4.86
N LEU A 12 6.41 -1.97 -4.49
CA LEU A 12 5.17 -1.84 -3.71
C LEU A 12 5.40 -1.62 -2.21
N ARG A 13 6.57 -2.03 -1.72
CA ARG A 13 6.97 -1.96 -0.31
C ARG A 13 8.23 -1.12 -0.18
N PRO A 14 8.42 -0.37 0.92
CA PRO A 14 9.67 0.34 1.14
C PRO A 14 10.88 -0.62 1.12
N PRO A 15 12.05 -0.16 0.67
CA PRO A 15 12.36 1.19 0.16
C PRO A 15 11.87 1.41 -1.29
N TYR A 16 11.08 2.45 -1.52
CA TYR A 16 10.34 2.67 -2.77
C TYR A 16 11.20 3.08 -3.98
N ASP A 17 12.38 3.60 -3.72
CA ASP A 17 13.35 4.07 -4.71
C ASP A 17 14.19 2.94 -5.32
N GLN A 18 13.99 1.71 -4.88
CA GLN A 18 14.75 0.55 -5.36
C GLN A 18 13.95 -0.32 -6.33
N PRO A 19 14.57 -0.79 -7.42
CA PRO A 19 13.91 -1.70 -8.35
C PRO A 19 13.58 -3.03 -7.69
N ASP A 20 12.38 -3.57 -7.95
CA ASP A 20 12.00 -4.92 -7.53
C ASP A 20 12.40 -5.93 -8.60
N ASP A 21 13.66 -6.36 -8.59
CA ASP A 21 14.21 -7.24 -9.62
C ASP A 21 13.55 -8.62 -9.61
N LEU A 22 13.15 -9.12 -8.44
CA LEU A 22 12.50 -10.42 -8.28
C LEU A 22 11.10 -10.43 -8.89
N ARG A 23 10.43 -9.28 -8.89
CA ARG A 23 9.09 -9.12 -9.44
C ARG A 23 9.07 -9.11 -10.98
N HIS A 24 10.12 -8.56 -11.60
CA HIS A 24 10.23 -8.50 -13.07
C HIS A 24 10.79 -9.79 -13.69
N GLN A 25 11.33 -10.71 -12.89
CA GLN A 25 11.81 -12.00 -13.38
C GLN A 25 10.63 -12.97 -13.57
N MET A 26 10.45 -13.38 -14.83
CA MET A 26 9.65 -14.57 -15.15
C MET A 26 10.48 -15.79 -14.74
N PHE A 27 9.98 -16.62 -13.82
CA PHE A 27 10.75 -17.77 -13.33
C PHE A 27 10.57 -18.97 -14.26
N GLY A 28 11.66 -19.46 -14.88
CA GLY A 28 11.67 -20.73 -15.62
C GLY A 28 10.70 -20.78 -16.80
N PHE A 29 9.75 -21.73 -16.78
CA PHE A 29 8.77 -22.00 -17.85
C PHE A 29 7.39 -21.38 -17.58
N GLU A 30 7.29 -20.45 -16.64
CA GLU A 30 6.02 -19.81 -16.30
C GLU A 30 5.38 -19.15 -17.53
N THR A 31 4.08 -19.36 -17.70
CA THR A 31 3.28 -18.70 -18.72
C THR A 31 3.02 -17.24 -18.33
N ALA A 32 2.71 -16.39 -19.31
CA ALA A 32 2.36 -15.00 -19.03
C ALA A 32 1.15 -14.86 -18.05
N ASP A 33 0.23 -15.81 -18.06
CA ASP A 33 -0.94 -15.80 -17.19
C ASP A 33 -0.62 -16.22 -15.76
N GLU A 34 0.26 -17.21 -15.58
CA GLU A 34 0.81 -17.57 -14.27
C GLU A 34 1.59 -16.40 -13.67
N TRP A 35 2.42 -15.74 -14.48
CA TRP A 35 3.15 -14.54 -14.06
C TRP A 35 2.18 -13.42 -13.64
N ARG A 36 1.17 -13.10 -14.46
CA ARG A 36 0.15 -12.10 -14.11
C ARG A 36 -0.60 -12.46 -12.84
N SER A 37 -0.95 -13.74 -12.67
CA SER A 37 -1.65 -14.24 -11.48
C SER A 37 -0.79 -14.06 -10.22
N ARG A 38 0.50 -14.43 -10.29
CA ARG A 38 1.45 -14.22 -9.18
C ARG A 38 1.61 -12.74 -8.84
N ILE A 39 1.79 -11.90 -9.85
CA ILE A 39 1.92 -10.46 -9.68
C ILE A 39 0.67 -9.86 -9.04
N HIS A 40 -0.52 -10.28 -9.48
CA HIS A 40 -1.79 -9.87 -8.90
C HIS A 40 -1.90 -10.26 -7.41
N ILE A 41 -1.50 -11.48 -7.06
CA ILE A 41 -1.50 -11.96 -5.67
C ILE A 41 -0.55 -11.13 -4.80
N ASP A 42 0.67 -10.86 -5.27
CA ASP A 42 1.63 -10.03 -4.54
C ASP A 42 1.14 -8.58 -4.39
N ASN A 43 0.56 -8.00 -5.46
CA ASN A 43 -0.04 -6.66 -5.44
C ASN A 43 -1.12 -6.55 -4.36
N ARG A 44 -2.01 -7.54 -4.34
CA ARG A 44 -3.10 -7.60 -3.38
C ARG A 44 -2.59 -7.75 -1.96
N ALA A 45 -1.56 -8.57 -1.74
CA ALA A 45 -0.94 -8.74 -0.43
C ALA A 45 -0.28 -7.44 0.06
N ALA A 46 0.50 -6.78 -0.79
CA ALA A 46 1.14 -5.51 -0.47
C ALA A 46 0.11 -4.43 -0.11
N LEU A 47 -0.99 -4.34 -0.88
CA LEU A 47 -2.10 -3.45 -0.57
C LEU A 47 -2.69 -3.74 0.82
N LEU A 48 -2.98 -5.01 1.14
CA LEU A 48 -3.55 -5.37 2.43
C LEU A 48 -2.62 -5.07 3.60
N GLU A 49 -1.30 -5.20 3.45
CA GLU A 49 -0.31 -4.79 4.47
C GLU A 49 -0.43 -3.29 4.83
N HIS A 50 -0.85 -2.44 3.88
CA HIS A 50 -1.09 -1.02 4.15
C HIS A 50 -2.36 -0.74 4.95
N PHE A 51 -3.33 -1.67 4.93
CA PHE A 51 -4.59 -1.58 5.67
C PHE A 51 -4.59 -2.44 6.94
N ASP A 52 -3.44 -2.94 7.38
CA ASP A 52 -3.35 -3.70 8.63
C ASP A 52 -3.92 -2.89 9.81
N GLY A 53 -4.83 -3.51 10.56
CA GLY A 53 -5.59 -2.86 11.64
C GLY A 53 -6.79 -2.00 11.21
N ILE A 54 -7.09 -1.87 9.92
CA ILE A 54 -8.27 -1.17 9.40
C ILE A 54 -9.35 -2.20 9.04
N PRO A 55 -10.57 -2.13 9.61
CA PRO A 55 -11.67 -2.99 9.21
C PRO A 55 -12.04 -2.76 7.74
N LEU A 56 -12.11 -3.83 6.95
CA LEU A 56 -12.48 -3.80 5.54
C LEU A 56 -13.77 -4.60 5.32
N GLY A 57 -14.70 -4.01 4.57
CA GLY A 57 -15.91 -4.70 4.11
C GLY A 57 -15.68 -5.47 2.81
N ASP A 58 -16.70 -6.22 2.38
CA ASP A 58 -16.64 -7.01 1.15
C ASP A 58 -16.36 -6.16 -0.10
N TYR A 59 -16.93 -4.94 -0.15
CA TYR A 59 -16.72 -4.06 -1.29
C TYR A 59 -15.31 -3.45 -1.28
N ASP A 60 -14.73 -3.20 -0.11
CA ASP A 60 -13.34 -2.75 0.01
C ASP A 60 -12.39 -3.83 -0.53
N HIS A 61 -12.65 -5.10 -0.21
CA HIS A 61 -11.91 -6.21 -0.78
C HIS A 61 -12.03 -6.29 -2.30
N ARG A 62 -13.20 -5.98 -2.87
CA ARG A 62 -13.38 -5.91 -4.34
C ARG A 62 -12.60 -4.75 -4.95
N ILE A 63 -12.58 -3.59 -4.29
CA ILE A 63 -11.81 -2.44 -4.75
C ILE A 63 -10.31 -2.71 -4.64
N ILE A 64 -9.85 -3.35 -3.56
CA ILE A 64 -8.45 -3.78 -3.42
C ILE A 64 -8.06 -4.78 -4.49
N ASP A 65 -8.93 -5.76 -4.80
CA ASP A 65 -8.68 -6.70 -5.91
C ASP A 65 -8.62 -5.97 -7.26
N TRP A 66 -9.50 -5.01 -7.52
CA TRP A 66 -9.43 -4.18 -8.73
C TRP A 66 -8.14 -3.35 -8.78
N LEU A 67 -7.76 -2.72 -7.66
CA LEU A 67 -6.56 -1.89 -7.55
C LEU A 67 -5.28 -2.72 -7.74
N ALA A 68 -5.28 -3.97 -7.30
CA ALA A 68 -4.16 -4.90 -7.46
C ALA A 68 -3.81 -5.21 -8.93
N ARG A 69 -4.64 -4.81 -9.91
CA ARG A 69 -4.34 -4.96 -11.35
C ARG A 69 -3.58 -3.77 -11.95
N TRP A 70 -3.37 -2.71 -11.19
CA TRP A 70 -2.69 -1.51 -11.66
C TRP A 70 -1.17 -1.60 -11.50
N ASP A 71 -0.48 -0.61 -12.06
CA ASP A 71 0.97 -0.47 -11.99
C ASP A 71 1.45 -0.12 -10.57
N VAL A 72 2.74 -0.38 -10.31
CA VAL A 72 3.38 -0.17 -9.01
C VAL A 72 3.24 1.27 -8.51
N PRO A 73 3.52 2.32 -9.31
CA PRO A 73 3.27 3.70 -8.92
C PRO A 73 1.86 3.96 -8.41
N THR A 74 0.84 3.56 -9.18
CA THR A 74 -0.57 3.74 -8.79
C THR A 74 -0.86 3.06 -7.46
N ILE A 75 -0.48 1.79 -7.31
CA ILE A 75 -0.76 1.02 -6.09
C ILE A 75 -0.09 1.65 -4.88
N ALA A 76 1.22 1.89 -4.94
CA ALA A 76 2.00 2.37 -3.80
C ALA A 76 1.59 3.79 -3.38
N VAL A 77 1.30 4.69 -4.34
CA VAL A 77 0.85 6.05 -4.04
C VAL A 77 -0.54 6.04 -3.39
N VAL A 78 -1.50 5.30 -3.94
CA VAL A 78 -2.87 5.21 -3.37
C VAL A 78 -2.83 4.61 -1.95
N ALA A 79 -2.10 3.51 -1.75
CA ALA A 79 -1.95 2.88 -0.45
C ALA A 79 -1.32 3.83 0.58
N SER A 80 -0.27 4.55 0.17
CA SER A 80 0.41 5.55 0.99
C SER A 80 -0.50 6.73 1.36
N MET A 81 -1.31 7.24 0.41
CA MET A 81 -2.30 8.28 0.66
C MET A 81 -3.34 7.85 1.69
N LEU A 82 -3.95 6.68 1.51
CA LEU A 82 -5.00 6.18 2.42
C LEU A 82 -4.47 5.99 3.83
N ARG A 83 -3.26 5.43 3.96
CA ARG A 83 -2.61 5.22 5.26
C ARG A 83 -2.28 6.54 5.96
N ARG A 84 -1.80 7.55 5.25
CA ARG A 84 -1.58 8.91 5.81
C ARG A 84 -2.89 9.57 6.24
N SER A 85 -3.94 9.47 5.43
CA SER A 85 -5.26 10.01 5.77
C SER A 85 -5.83 9.35 7.04
N TRP A 86 -5.69 8.03 7.16
CA TRP A 86 -6.08 7.29 8.36
C TRP A 86 -5.31 7.79 9.60
N TRP A 87 -3.98 7.90 9.52
CA TRP A 87 -3.18 8.43 10.63
C TRP A 87 -3.47 9.90 10.95
N ALA A 88 -3.78 10.75 9.97
CA ALA A 88 -4.17 12.12 10.26
C ALA A 88 -5.49 12.17 11.07
N GLY A 89 -6.45 11.32 10.72
CA GLY A 89 -7.71 11.19 11.46
C GLY A 89 -7.56 10.55 12.85
N HIS A 90 -6.70 9.54 12.99
CA HIS A 90 -6.48 8.82 14.26
C HIS A 90 -5.43 9.48 15.17
N GLY A 91 -4.45 10.17 14.61
CA GLY A 91 -3.41 10.91 15.34
C GLY A 91 -3.96 12.17 16.03
N SER A 92 -4.94 12.85 15.40
CA SER A 92 -5.65 13.96 16.05
C SER A 92 -6.46 13.53 17.29
N VAL A 93 -6.80 12.25 17.44
CA VAL A 93 -7.51 11.75 18.65
C VAL A 93 -6.55 11.64 19.85
N CYS A 94 -5.26 11.38 19.62
CA CYS A 94 -4.25 11.31 20.67
C CYS A 94 -3.71 12.68 21.09
N ASP A 95 -3.64 13.66 20.16
CA ASP A 95 -3.21 15.04 20.47
C ASP A 95 -4.30 15.88 21.18
N ALA A 96 -5.56 15.41 21.23
CA ALA A 96 -6.63 16.09 21.95
C ALA A 96 -6.56 15.93 23.49
N HIS A 97 -5.62 15.14 24.02
CA HIS A 97 -5.39 14.97 25.47
C HIS A 97 -4.07 15.61 25.94
N GLN A 98 -3.94 16.94 25.76
CA GLN A 98 -2.98 17.71 26.54
C GLN A 98 -3.70 18.39 27.72
N PRO A 99 -3.84 17.71 28.89
CA PRO A 99 -4.37 18.36 30.08
C PRO A 99 -3.33 19.36 30.60
N GLY A 100 -3.69 20.64 30.55
CA GLY A 100 -3.14 21.66 31.43
C GLY A 100 -1.70 22.07 31.16
N ARG A 101 -1.50 23.09 30.32
CA ARG A 101 -0.45 24.06 30.61
C ARG A 101 -1.01 25.05 31.64
N SER A 102 -0.80 24.73 32.91
CA SER A 102 -1.01 25.68 34.00
C SER A 102 0.09 26.74 33.97
N ARG A 103 -0.37 27.99 33.74
CA ARG A 103 0.24 29.31 34.00
C ARG A 103 1.63 29.61 33.44
#